data_AF-A0A346QZ67-F1
#
_entry.id   AF-A0A346QZ67-F1
#
_cell.length_a   1.000
_cell.length_b   1.000
_cell.length_c   1.000
_cell.angle_alpha   90.00
_cell.angle_beta   90.00
_cell.angle_gamma   90.00
#
_symmetry.space_group_name_H-M   'P 1'
#
loop_
_entity.id
_entity.type
_entity.pdbx_description
1 polymer ?
#
loop_
_entity_poly.entity_id
_entity_poly.type
_entity_poly.pdbx_seq_one_letter_code
_entity_poly.pdbx_strand_id
1 'polypeptide(L)'
;MAAETHNTEIQVPHGGEGAKGAFPPFDATTFPSQLLWLAITFGLFYYIMAKMVLPRIGGILEDRSDRIAGDLAEAERLKHETDAAIAAYEQALAEARNKAHGIAQTSRDKLSAEVTAKRTAVEADLAGKLSAAEERISTIKTAALAQVGEIATETTSALVEALLGKAPTKADTAKAVKASMN
;
A
#
# COMPACT_ATOMS: atom_id res chain seq x y z
N MET A 1 56.70 -35.62 -98.07
CA MET A 1 56.37 -37.02 -97.74
C MET A 1 57.31 -37.45 -96.62
N ALA A 2 56.76 -38.06 -95.58
CA ALA A 2 57.45 -38.79 -94.50
C ALA A 2 58.33 -38.01 -93.49
N ALA A 3 58.27 -38.53 -92.26
CA ALA A 3 58.84 -38.08 -91.00
C ALA A 3 60.28 -38.53 -90.81
N GLU A 4 61.00 -37.96 -89.83
CA GLU A 4 61.77 -38.77 -88.87
C GLU A 4 62.19 -37.98 -87.62
N THR A 5 61.91 -38.61 -86.49
CA THR A 5 62.38 -38.37 -85.12
C THR A 5 63.86 -38.75 -84.96
N HIS A 6 64.65 -38.04 -84.12
CA HIS A 6 65.41 -38.68 -83.03
C HIS A 6 66.23 -37.70 -82.16
N ASN A 7 66.05 -37.86 -80.86
CA ASN A 7 66.97 -37.73 -79.72
C ASN A 7 67.75 -36.43 -79.49
N THR A 8 67.25 -35.63 -78.54
CA THR A 8 68.02 -34.61 -77.83
C THR A 8 68.94 -35.28 -76.82
N GLU A 9 70.17 -35.56 -77.21
CA GLU A 9 71.25 -35.87 -76.27
C GLU A 9 71.67 -34.60 -75.54
N ILE A 10 71.57 -34.62 -74.21
CA ILE A 10 72.06 -33.56 -73.34
C ILE A 10 73.58 -33.72 -73.26
N GLN A 11 74.30 -32.84 -73.95
CA GLN A 11 75.74 -32.70 -73.79
C GLN A 11 76.03 -31.41 -73.03
N VAL A 12 76.27 -31.53 -71.72
CA VAL A 12 76.85 -30.47 -70.90
C VAL A 12 78.35 -30.78 -70.79
N PRO A 13 79.24 -30.01 -71.44
CA PRO A 13 80.67 -30.25 -71.38
C PRO A 13 81.21 -29.89 -69.99
N HIS A 14 81.95 -30.82 -69.40
CA HIS A 14 82.74 -30.60 -68.20
C HIS A 14 84.05 -29.89 -68.55
N GLY A 15 84.25 -28.70 -67.98
CA GLY A 15 85.54 -28.03 -67.82
C GLY A 15 85.49 -27.26 -66.51
N GLY A 16 86.20 -27.75 -65.50
CA GLY A 16 86.05 -27.35 -64.09
C GLY A 16 86.99 -26.24 -63.64
N GLU A 17 86.51 -25.51 -62.63
CA GLU A 17 87.15 -24.99 -61.40
C GLU A 17 86.18 -23.93 -60.86
N GLY A 18 85.27 -24.22 -59.92
CA GLY A 18 85.59 -24.54 -58.54
C GLY A 18 84.90 -23.56 -57.57
N ALA A 19 83.69 -23.08 -57.87
CA ALA A 19 82.82 -22.41 -56.91
C ALA A 19 81.77 -23.43 -56.46
N LYS A 20 81.79 -23.81 -55.18
CA LYS A 20 80.72 -24.61 -54.58
C LYS A 20 79.42 -23.80 -54.61
N GLY A 21 78.68 -23.87 -55.70
CA GLY A 21 77.37 -23.25 -55.83
C GLY A 21 76.44 -23.86 -54.79
N ALA A 22 75.99 -23.03 -53.85
CA ALA A 22 74.97 -23.43 -52.89
C ALA A 22 73.75 -23.98 -53.63
N PHE A 23 73.04 -24.95 -53.03
CA PHE A 23 71.80 -25.49 -53.57
C PHE A 23 70.89 -24.31 -53.97
N PRO A 24 70.38 -24.23 -55.22
CA PRO A 24 69.76 -23.02 -55.76
C PRO A 24 68.71 -22.32 -54.87
N PRO A 25 67.86 -23.02 -54.09
CA PRO A 25 66.93 -22.35 -53.17
C PRO A 25 67.56 -21.85 -51.85
N PHE A 26 68.83 -22.14 -51.56
CA PHE A 26 69.60 -21.66 -50.40
C PHE A 26 70.76 -20.75 -50.79
N ASP A 27 70.67 -20.09 -51.94
CA ASP A 27 71.64 -19.06 -52.32
C ASP A 27 71.39 -17.76 -51.50
N ALA A 28 72.26 -17.51 -50.53
CA ALA A 28 72.19 -16.40 -49.61
C ALA A 28 72.26 -15.01 -50.29
N THR A 29 72.67 -14.93 -51.55
CA THR A 29 72.68 -13.68 -52.32
C THR A 29 71.26 -13.16 -52.63
N THR A 30 70.24 -14.03 -52.60
CA THR A 30 68.84 -13.67 -52.86
C THR A 30 68.05 -13.26 -51.61
N PHE A 31 68.51 -13.67 -50.43
CA PHE A 31 67.84 -13.39 -49.16
C PHE A 31 67.69 -11.90 -48.83
N PRO A 32 68.66 -11.01 -49.07
CA PRO A 32 68.49 -9.58 -48.80
C PRO A 32 67.32 -8.96 -49.55
N SER A 33 67.12 -9.33 -50.82
CA SER A 33 65.99 -8.85 -51.64
C SER A 33 64.65 -9.39 -51.14
N GLN A 34 64.60 -10.68 -50.79
CA GLN A 34 63.40 -11.30 -50.21
C GLN A 34 63.03 -10.67 -48.86
N LEU A 35 64.02 -10.43 -47.99
CA LEU A 35 63.82 -9.77 -46.70
C LEU A 35 63.39 -8.31 -46.86
N LEU A 36 63.93 -7.59 -47.85
CA LEU A 36 63.52 -6.22 -48.15
C LEU A 36 62.05 -6.17 -48.60
N TRP A 37 61.65 -7.01 -49.56
CA TRP A 37 60.27 -7.08 -50.02
C TRP A 37 59.30 -7.60 -48.95
N LEU A 38 59.73 -8.57 -48.14
CA LEU A 38 58.99 -9.02 -46.97
C LEU A 38 58.75 -7.86 -45.99
N ALA A 39 59.79 -7.09 -45.65
CA ALA A 39 59.67 -5.95 -44.75
C ALA A 39 58.74 -4.86 -45.31
N ILE A 40 58.83 -4.56 -46.61
CA ILE A 40 57.95 -3.57 -47.28
C ILE A 40 56.49 -4.04 -47.24
N THR A 41 56.21 -5.27 -47.68
CA THR A 41 54.85 -5.81 -47.76
C THR A 41 54.24 -6.03 -46.38
N PHE A 42 55.02 -6.57 -45.43
CA PHE A 42 54.60 -6.73 -44.04
C PHE A 42 54.37 -5.38 -43.37
N GLY A 43 55.25 -4.40 -43.57
CA GLY A 43 55.09 -3.05 -43.04
C GLY A 43 53.84 -2.35 -43.58
N LEU A 44 53.58 -2.46 -44.89
CA LEU A 44 52.36 -1.94 -45.51
C LEU A 44 51.11 -2.61 -44.95
N PHE A 45 51.10 -3.94 -44.83
CA PHE A 45 49.99 -4.69 -44.25
C PHE A 45 49.76 -4.32 -42.77
N TYR A 46 50.84 -4.24 -41.99
CA TYR A 46 50.79 -3.82 -40.59
C TYR A 46 50.21 -2.41 -40.44
N TYR A 47 50.63 -1.47 -41.29
CA TYR A 47 50.10 -0.11 -41.28
C TYR A 47 48.59 -0.08 -41.58
N ILE A 48 48.12 -0.86 -42.56
CA ILE A 48 46.69 -0.98 -42.87
C ILE A 48 45.93 -1.59 -41.70
N MET A 49 46.44 -2.66 -41.10
CA MET A 49 45.82 -3.30 -39.92
C MET A 49 45.72 -2.33 -38.76
N ALA A 50 46.82 -1.66 -38.42
CA ALA A 50 46.91 -0.72 -37.31
C ALA A 50 45.99 0.50 -37.51
N LYS A 51 45.93 1.06 -38.72
CA LYS A 51 45.21 2.31 -38.97
C LYS A 51 43.76 2.15 -39.41
N MET A 52 43.35 0.97 -39.89
CA MET A 52 41.99 0.77 -40.42
C MET A 52 41.24 -0.38 -39.74
N VAL A 53 41.88 -1.52 -39.49
CA VAL A 53 41.17 -2.70 -38.95
C VAL A 53 40.99 -2.59 -37.44
N LEU A 54 42.06 -2.28 -36.71
CA LEU A 54 42.01 -2.07 -35.26
C LEU A 54 40.98 -1.00 -34.82
N PRO A 55 40.96 0.23 -35.40
CA PRO A 55 39.98 1.22 -35.00
C PRO A 55 38.54 0.83 -35.32
N ARG A 56 38.30 0.07 -36.40
CA ARG A 56 36.95 -0.44 -36.71
C ARG A 56 36.46 -1.47 -35.69
N ILE A 57 37.33 -2.38 -35.25
CA ILE A 57 36.99 -3.37 -34.22
C ILE A 57 36.80 -2.67 -32.87
N GLY A 58 37.67 -1.71 -32.54
CA GLY A 58 37.55 -0.89 -31.33
C GLY A 58 36.21 -0.15 -31.28
N GLY A 59 35.79 0.49 -32.37
CA GLY A 59 34.51 1.19 -32.44
C GLY A 59 33.28 0.28 -32.23
N ILE A 60 33.31 -0.97 -32.70
CA ILE A 60 32.22 -1.93 -32.47
C ILE A 60 32.18 -2.37 -31.00
N LEU A 61 33.34 -2.56 -30.39
CA LEU A 61 33.43 -2.95 -28.98
C LEU A 61 32.96 -1.81 -28.07
N GLU A 62 33.35 -0.57 -28.39
CA GLU A 62 32.90 0.63 -27.69
C GLU A 62 31.38 0.80 -27.80
N ASP A 63 30.80 0.74 -29.01
CA ASP A 63 29.35 0.86 -29.22
C ASP A 63 28.55 -0.16 -28.41
N ARG A 64 29.04 -1.40 -28.34
CA ARG A 64 28.41 -2.43 -27.51
C ARG A 64 28.56 -2.13 -26.03
N SER A 65 29.72 -1.66 -25.59
CA SER A 65 29.99 -1.34 -24.20
C SER A 65 29.14 -0.16 -23.74
N ASP A 66 29.04 0.88 -24.57
CA ASP A 66 28.19 2.05 -24.35
C ASP A 66 26.72 1.67 -24.30
N ARG A 67 26.26 0.84 -25.24
CA ARG A 67 24.85 0.38 -25.23
C ARG A 67 24.54 -0.43 -23.98
N ILE A 68 25.41 -1.36 -23.59
CA ILE A 68 25.22 -2.16 -22.37
C ILE A 68 25.24 -1.27 -21.12
N ALA A 69 26.16 -0.31 -21.06
CA ALA A 69 26.25 0.63 -19.94
C ALA A 69 24.99 1.52 -19.86
N GLY A 70 24.48 1.98 -21.01
CA GLY A 70 23.23 2.74 -21.10
C GLY A 70 22.02 1.92 -20.66
N ASP A 71 21.88 0.70 -21.17
CA ASP A 71 20.79 -0.21 -20.81
C ASP A 71 20.83 -0.56 -19.31
N LEU A 72 22.02 -0.77 -18.75
CA LEU A 72 22.18 -1.06 -17.32
C LEU A 72 21.85 0.16 -16.44
N ALA A 73 22.31 1.35 -16.83
CA ALA A 73 22.01 2.59 -16.13
C ALA A 73 20.51 2.89 -16.14
N GLU A 74 19.84 2.67 -17.28
CA GLU A 74 18.40 2.86 -17.39
C GLU A 74 17.62 1.82 -16.57
N ALA A 75 18.06 0.56 -16.59
CA ALA A 75 17.47 -0.49 -15.74
C ALA A 75 17.61 -0.17 -14.24
N GLU A 76 18.77 0.34 -13.82
CA GLU A 76 19.02 0.75 -12.44
C GLU A 76 18.16 1.97 -12.06
N ARG A 77 18.03 2.96 -12.94
CA ARG A 77 17.13 4.11 -12.75
C ARG A 77 15.68 3.66 -12.58
N LEU A 78 15.17 2.81 -13.47
CA LEU A 78 13.80 2.29 -13.41
C LEU A 78 13.56 1.45 -12.15
N LYS A 79 14.57 0.66 -11.74
CA LYS A 79 14.51 -0.09 -10.48
C LYS A 79 14.41 0.85 -9.28
N HIS A 80 15.26 1.88 -9.20
CA HIS A 80 15.20 2.86 -8.12
C HIS A 80 13.88 3.61 -8.07
N GLU A 81 13.32 4.00 -9.23
CA GLU A 81 12.00 4.65 -9.29
C GLU A 81 10.89 3.71 -8.82
N THR A 82 10.96 2.43 -9.19
CA THR A 82 10.00 1.42 -8.75
C THR A 82 10.10 1.20 -7.24
N ASP A 83 11.30 1.03 -6.69
CA ASP A 83 11.53 0.83 -5.27
C ASP A 83 11.04 2.06 -4.46
N ALA A 84 11.30 3.27 -4.95
CA ALA A 84 10.81 4.50 -4.35
C ALA A 84 9.27 4.61 -4.41
N ALA A 85 8.66 4.23 -5.54
CA ALA A 85 7.21 4.22 -5.69
C ALA A 85 6.54 3.18 -4.76
N ILE A 86 7.14 1.99 -4.62
CA ILE A 86 6.66 0.95 -3.69
C ILE A 86 6.74 1.47 -2.25
N ALA A 87 7.87 2.05 -1.85
CA ALA A 87 8.02 2.60 -0.50
C ALA A 87 7.00 3.71 -0.20
N ALA A 88 6.78 4.62 -1.15
CA ALA A 88 5.77 5.68 -1.02
C ALA A 88 4.34 5.12 -0.94
N TYR A 89 4.02 4.09 -1.74
CA TYR A 89 2.74 3.42 -1.72
C TYR A 89 2.48 2.70 -0.39
N GLU A 90 3.47 1.96 0.11
CA GLU A 90 3.38 1.27 1.41
C GLU A 90 3.20 2.26 2.56
N GLN A 91 3.95 3.37 2.55
CA GLN A 91 3.79 4.44 3.53
C GLN A 91 2.39 5.06 3.46
N ALA A 92 1.90 5.39 2.27
CA ALA A 92 0.55 5.94 2.09
C ALA A 92 -0.54 4.96 2.57
N LEU A 93 -0.37 3.66 2.31
CA LEU A 93 -1.29 2.62 2.78
C LEU A 93 -1.27 2.50 4.31
N ALA A 94 -0.10 2.53 4.93
CA ALA A 94 0.03 2.51 6.39
C ALA A 94 -0.61 3.75 7.03
N GLU A 95 -0.37 4.94 6.47
CA GLU A 95 -0.97 6.19 6.94
C GLU A 95 -2.49 6.18 6.78
N ALA A 96 -3.01 5.69 5.65
CA ALA A 96 -4.45 5.56 5.40
C ALA A 96 -5.10 4.61 6.42
N ARG A 97 -4.49 3.45 6.70
CA ARG A 97 -4.95 2.52 7.74
C ARG A 97 -4.97 3.17 9.12
N ASN A 98 -3.90 3.88 9.49
CA ASN A 98 -3.83 4.59 10.77
C ASN A 98 -4.91 5.67 10.89
N LYS A 99 -5.13 6.46 9.83
CA LYS A 99 -6.21 7.46 9.78
C LYS A 99 -7.58 6.81 9.91
N ALA A 100 -7.83 5.70 9.20
CA ALA A 100 -9.09 4.96 9.31
C ALA A 100 -9.33 4.44 10.73
N HIS A 101 -8.31 3.85 11.37
CA HIS A 101 -8.39 3.42 12.76
C HIS A 101 -8.65 4.60 13.72
N GLY A 102 -7.97 5.73 13.52
CA GLY A 102 -8.17 6.95 14.32
C GLY A 102 -9.59 7.52 14.17
N ILE A 103 -10.13 7.57 12.95
CA ILE A 103 -11.52 8.00 12.68
C ILE A 103 -12.50 7.04 13.34
N ALA A 104 -12.32 5.73 13.18
CA ALA A 104 -13.18 4.73 13.79
C ALA A 104 -13.19 4.84 15.32
N GLN A 105 -12.02 5.05 15.93
CA GLN A 105 -11.91 5.21 17.38
C GLN A 105 -12.58 6.49 17.87
N THR A 106 -12.26 7.62 17.25
CA THR A 106 -12.88 8.92 17.57
C THR A 106 -14.40 8.87 17.42
N SER A 107 -14.90 8.17 16.39
CA SER A 107 -16.33 8.03 16.15
C SER A 107 -17.01 7.17 17.23
N ARG A 108 -16.38 6.07 17.64
CA ARG A 108 -16.86 5.24 18.75
C ARG A 108 -16.90 6.01 20.07
N ASP A 109 -15.85 6.77 20.36
CA ASP A 109 -15.76 7.56 21.59
C ASP A 109 -16.82 8.66 21.63
N LYS A 110 -17.01 9.39 20.51
CA LYS A 110 -18.09 10.37 20.36
C LYS A 110 -19.47 9.75 20.51
N LEU A 111 -19.73 8.63 19.84
CA LEU A 111 -21.03 7.95 19.90
C LEU A 111 -21.33 7.45 21.32
N SER A 112 -20.34 6.88 22.00
CA SER A 112 -20.46 6.43 23.40
C SER A 112 -20.79 7.59 24.34
N ALA A 113 -20.13 8.75 24.16
CA ALA A 113 -20.43 9.96 24.93
C ALA A 113 -21.84 10.49 24.65
N GLU A 114 -22.27 10.55 23.39
CA GLU A 114 -23.62 10.97 23.01
C GLU A 114 -24.71 10.03 23.55
N VAL A 115 -24.48 8.71 23.47
CA VAL A 115 -25.42 7.71 24.00
C VAL A 115 -25.55 7.84 25.51
N THR A 116 -24.43 7.99 26.22
CA THR A 116 -24.43 8.21 27.67
C THR A 116 -25.18 9.50 28.02
N ALA A 117 -24.92 10.61 27.31
CA ALA A 117 -25.60 11.88 27.55
C ALA A 117 -27.11 11.83 27.26
N LYS A 118 -27.52 11.16 26.17
CA LYS A 118 -28.95 10.96 25.88
C LYS A 118 -29.61 10.07 26.91
N ARG A 119 -28.93 9.01 27.35
CA ARG A 119 -29.43 8.10 28.38
C ARG A 119 -29.64 8.83 29.70
N THR A 120 -28.68 9.60 30.18
CA THR A 120 -28.81 10.36 31.42
C THR A 120 -29.92 11.42 31.33
N ALA A 121 -30.08 12.08 30.18
CA ALA A 121 -31.17 13.03 29.96
C ALA A 121 -32.55 12.35 30.00
N VAL A 122 -32.69 11.17 29.37
CA VAL A 122 -33.93 10.38 29.40
C VAL A 122 -34.22 9.85 30.80
N GLU A 123 -33.20 9.36 31.52
CA GLU A 123 -33.36 8.91 32.91
C GLU A 123 -33.82 10.05 33.82
N ALA A 124 -33.27 11.27 33.65
CA ALA A 124 -33.70 12.45 34.40
C ALA A 124 -35.15 12.88 34.07
N ASP A 125 -35.53 12.89 32.80
CA ASP A 125 -36.90 13.19 32.37
C ASP A 125 -37.90 12.14 32.92
N LEU A 126 -37.52 10.85 32.89
CA LEU A 126 -38.35 9.78 33.43
C LEU A 126 -38.50 9.89 34.95
N ALA A 127 -37.43 10.21 35.67
CA ALA A 127 -37.48 10.44 37.11
C ALA A 127 -38.41 11.60 37.47
N GLY A 128 -38.36 12.71 36.70
CA GLY A 128 -39.26 13.85 36.87
C GLY A 128 -40.72 13.48 36.62
N LYS A 129 -41.01 12.72 35.56
CA LYS A 129 -42.35 12.22 35.25
C LYS A 129 -42.89 11.28 36.33
N LEU A 130 -42.04 10.41 36.86
CA LEU A 130 -42.41 9.49 37.93
C LEU A 130 -42.76 10.26 39.21
N SER A 131 -41.93 11.22 39.62
CA SER A 131 -42.20 12.06 40.78
C SER A 131 -43.50 12.86 40.63
N ALA A 132 -43.75 13.47 39.47
CA ALA A 132 -44.99 14.19 39.21
C ALA A 132 -46.22 13.27 39.23
N ALA A 133 -46.08 12.03 38.72
CA ALA A 133 -47.15 11.04 38.78
C ALA A 133 -47.43 10.59 40.22
N GLU A 134 -46.40 10.39 41.04
CA GLU A 134 -46.52 10.04 42.46
C GLU A 134 -47.23 11.15 43.25
N GLU A 135 -46.87 12.42 43.04
CA GLU A 135 -47.55 13.57 43.65
C GLU A 135 -49.03 13.64 43.25
N ARG A 136 -49.32 13.40 41.96
CA ARG A 136 -50.70 13.38 41.45
C ARG A 136 -51.50 12.23 42.08
N ILE A 137 -50.93 11.03 42.19
CA ILE A 137 -51.56 9.88 42.84
C ILE A 137 -51.83 10.20 44.32
N SER A 138 -50.86 10.79 45.03
CA SER A 138 -51.01 11.19 46.43
C SER A 138 -52.14 12.20 46.62
N THR A 139 -52.21 13.19 45.73
CA THR A 139 -53.28 14.21 45.74
C THR A 139 -54.65 13.59 45.50
N ILE A 140 -54.78 12.73 44.49
CA ILE A 140 -56.03 12.03 44.17
C ILE A 140 -56.44 11.13 45.33
N LYS A 141 -55.49 10.39 45.92
CA LYS A 141 -55.75 9.53 47.08
C LYS A 141 -56.28 10.33 48.26
N THR A 142 -55.66 11.47 48.57
CA THR A 142 -56.08 12.35 49.67
C THR A 142 -57.48 12.92 49.42
N ALA A 143 -57.75 13.38 48.19
CA ALA A 143 -59.06 13.89 47.79
C ALA A 143 -60.16 12.81 47.85
N ALA A 144 -59.86 11.59 47.37
CA ALA A 144 -60.80 10.47 47.42
C ALA A 144 -61.11 10.06 48.86
N LEU A 145 -60.10 9.98 49.74
CA LEU A 145 -60.32 9.70 51.16
C LEU A 145 -61.14 10.79 51.86
N ALA A 146 -60.95 12.06 51.50
CA ALA A 146 -61.75 13.15 52.01
C ALA A 146 -63.23 13.06 51.56
N GLN A 147 -63.47 12.78 50.28
CA GLN A 147 -64.82 12.57 49.74
C GLN A 147 -65.54 11.40 50.41
N VAL A 148 -64.85 10.29 50.70
CA VAL A 148 -65.43 9.17 51.45
C VAL A 148 -65.88 9.62 52.84
N GLY A 149 -65.07 10.44 53.53
CA GLY A 149 -65.42 11.00 54.84
C GLY A 149 -66.64 11.93 54.78
N GLU A 150 -66.76 12.75 53.74
CA GLU A 150 -67.94 13.61 53.51
C GLU A 150 -69.19 12.77 53.26
N ILE A 151 -69.13 11.80 52.34
CA ILE A 151 -70.25 10.89 52.02
C ILE A 151 -70.68 10.10 53.27
N ALA A 152 -69.72 9.60 54.05
CA ALA A 152 -70.01 8.88 55.29
C ALA A 152 -70.70 9.78 56.33
N THR A 153 -70.25 11.04 56.47
CA THR A 153 -70.85 12.02 57.39
C THR A 153 -72.27 12.39 56.96
N GLU A 154 -72.47 12.65 55.67
CA GLU A 154 -73.78 12.98 55.09
C GLU A 154 -74.77 11.81 55.23
N THR A 155 -74.34 10.60 54.87
CA THR A 155 -75.16 9.38 54.98
C THR A 155 -75.52 9.08 56.44
N THR A 156 -74.55 9.20 57.37
CA THR A 156 -74.80 8.99 58.81
C THR A 156 -75.76 10.03 59.36
N SER A 157 -75.61 11.30 58.98
CA SER A 157 -76.53 12.37 59.38
C SER A 157 -77.95 12.10 58.91
N ALA A 158 -78.13 11.71 57.65
CA ALA A 158 -79.43 11.38 57.08
C ALA A 158 -80.08 10.16 57.78
N LEU A 159 -79.27 9.13 58.09
CA LEU A 159 -79.75 7.94 58.79
C LEU A 159 -80.21 8.25 60.23
N VAL A 160 -79.44 9.07 60.96
CA VAL A 160 -79.78 9.49 62.34
C VAL A 160 -81.03 10.37 62.36
N GLU A 161 -81.17 11.28 61.40
CA GLU A 161 -82.37 12.11 61.25
C GLU A 161 -83.62 11.27 60.97
N ALA A 162 -83.51 10.26 60.09
CA ALA A 162 -84.60 9.34 59.80
C ALA A 162 -85.02 8.46 61.01
N LEU A 163 -84.07 8.08 61.88
CA LEU A 163 -84.34 7.21 63.04
C LEU A 163 -84.82 7.98 64.28
N LEU A 164 -84.27 9.16 64.55
CA LEU A 164 -84.55 9.94 65.76
C LEU A 164 -85.51 11.12 65.53
N GLY A 165 -85.86 11.41 64.27
CA GLY A 165 -86.77 12.50 63.88
C GLY A 165 -86.22 13.90 64.10
N LYS A 166 -84.94 14.03 64.45
CA LYS A 166 -84.26 15.31 64.71
C LYS A 166 -82.84 15.27 64.16
N ALA A 167 -82.47 16.25 63.35
CA ALA A 167 -81.14 16.32 62.75
C ALA A 167 -80.05 16.48 63.84
N PRO A 168 -79.02 15.62 63.87
CA PRO A 168 -77.88 15.79 64.75
C PRO A 168 -77.03 16.99 64.30
N THR A 169 -76.22 17.56 65.20
CA THR A 169 -75.32 18.65 64.81
C THR A 169 -74.21 18.11 63.90
N LYS A 170 -73.87 18.85 62.84
CA LYS A 170 -72.80 18.47 61.90
C LYS A 170 -71.45 18.23 62.59
N ALA A 171 -71.19 18.91 63.71
CA ALA A 171 -69.96 18.77 64.46
C ALA A 171 -69.88 17.42 65.18
N ASP A 172 -70.99 16.94 65.77
CA ASP A 172 -71.03 15.69 66.52
C ASP A 172 -70.98 14.47 65.59
N THR A 173 -71.69 14.51 64.45
CA THR A 173 -71.64 13.45 63.43
C THR A 173 -70.28 13.34 62.78
N ALA A 174 -69.66 14.47 62.40
CA ALA A 174 -68.31 14.47 61.85
C ALA A 174 -67.29 13.88 62.85
N LYS A 175 -67.42 14.20 64.14
CA LYS A 175 -66.52 13.70 65.20
C LYS A 175 -66.69 12.19 65.44
N ALA A 176 -67.94 11.69 65.44
CA ALA A 176 -68.24 10.27 65.59
C ALA A 176 -67.76 9.44 64.38
N VAL A 177 -68.00 9.91 63.15
CA VAL A 177 -67.52 9.25 61.93
C VAL A 177 -65.99 9.22 61.91
N LYS A 178 -65.31 10.34 62.23
CA LYS A 178 -63.84 10.36 62.34
C LYS A 178 -63.31 9.38 63.38
N ALA A 179 -63.96 9.26 64.53
CA ALA A 179 -63.56 8.33 65.58
C ALA A 179 -63.71 6.86 65.17
N SER A 180 -64.58 6.55 64.20
CA SER A 180 -64.76 5.20 63.65
C SER A 180 -63.88 4.88 62.44
N MET A 181 -63.30 5.90 61.79
CA MET A 181 -62.42 5.75 60.61
C MET A 181 -60.92 5.73 60.95
N ASN A 182 -60.57 6.04 62.21
CA ASN A 182 -59.22 5.95 62.78
C ASN A 182 -59.01 4.58 63.40
#